data_AF-J9FHB7-F1
#
_entry.id   AF-J9FHB7-F1
#
_cell.length_a   1.000
_cell.length_b   1.000
_cell.length_c   1.000
_cell.angle_alpha   90.00
_cell.angle_beta   90.00
_cell.angle_gamma   90.00
#
_symmetry.space_group_name_H-M   'P 1'
#
loop_
_entity.id
_entity.type
_entity.pdbx_description
1 polymer ?
#
loop_
_entity_poly.entity_id
_entity_poly.type
_entity_poly.pdbx_seq_one_letter_code
_entity_poly.pdbx_strand_id
1 'polypeptide(L)'
;MIKIVAIPDSFKGSLSAARVAAILKKAADETFESASFLSLPLADGGEGTLDVLHRALGGVFFSHDVTGACGQPVRARYLSVGDTAYVEFAEAAGFSMRLPGFNAANTTSLGVGQMMGYAI
;
A
#
# COMPACT_ATOMS: atom_id res chain seq x y z
N MET A 1 16.64 26.92 13.08
CA MET A 1 16.37 25.48 12.87
C MET A 1 15.28 25.35 11.83
N ILE A 2 15.48 24.54 10.81
CA ILE A 2 14.46 24.30 9.77
C ILE A 2 13.62 23.08 10.18
N LYS A 3 12.34 23.02 9.79
CA LYS A 3 11.51 21.82 9.89
C LYS A 3 10.97 21.46 8.52
N ILE A 4 11.30 20.25 8.07
CA ILE A 4 10.89 19.70 6.77
C ILE A 4 9.88 18.58 7.06
N VAL A 5 8.71 18.68 6.43
CA VAL A 5 7.70 17.62 6.45
C VAL A 5 7.55 17.10 5.02
N ALA A 6 8.02 15.88 4.77
CA ALA A 6 7.92 15.23 3.48
C ALA A 6 6.71 14.29 3.47
N ILE A 7 5.78 14.54 2.55
CA ILE A 7 4.55 13.75 2.39
C ILE A 7 4.52 13.13 0.97
N PRO A 8 5.42 12.18 0.66
CA PRO A 8 5.51 11.61 -0.68
C PRO A 8 4.48 10.48 -0.89
N ASP A 9 4.03 10.34 -2.13
CA ASP A 9 3.41 9.14 -2.68
C ASP A 9 4.48 8.26 -3.37
N SER A 10 4.08 7.08 -3.83
CA SER A 10 4.87 6.18 -4.66
C SER A 10 5.12 6.73 -6.07
N PHE A 11 6.31 6.42 -6.62
CA PHE A 11 6.54 6.49 -8.06
C PHE A 11 6.18 5.12 -8.62
N LYS A 12 4.93 4.98 -9.07
CA LYS A 12 4.29 3.71 -9.46
C LYS A 12 5.18 2.87 -10.40
N GLY A 13 5.47 1.63 -10.00
CA GLY A 13 6.38 0.73 -10.74
C GLY A 13 7.88 1.00 -10.57
N SER A 14 8.30 1.90 -9.66
CA SER A 14 9.71 2.30 -9.47
C SER A 14 10.10 2.42 -7.99
N LEU A 15 9.46 3.31 -7.22
CA LEU A 15 9.78 3.57 -5.81
C LEU A 15 8.51 3.61 -4.96
N SER A 16 8.48 2.90 -3.84
CA SER A 16 7.43 3.10 -2.83
C SER A 16 7.57 4.46 -2.15
N ALA A 17 6.46 5.00 -1.62
CA ALA A 17 6.45 6.25 -0.86
C ALA A 17 7.51 6.26 0.27
N ALA A 18 7.71 5.11 0.93
CA ALA A 18 8.74 4.92 1.95
C ALA A 18 10.19 5.05 1.42
N ARG A 19 10.48 4.61 0.17
CA ARG A 19 11.79 4.83 -0.48
C ARG A 19 11.98 6.30 -0.86
N VAL A 20 10.96 6.95 -1.42
CA VAL A 20 11.00 8.38 -1.74
C VAL A 20 11.26 9.20 -0.47
N ALA A 21 10.56 8.89 0.63
CA ALA A 21 10.78 9.50 1.94
C ALA A 21 12.21 9.33 2.49
N ALA A 22 12.83 8.16 2.28
CA ALA A 22 14.21 7.91 2.71
C ALA A 22 15.24 8.70 1.87
N ILE A 23 15.02 8.81 0.56
CA ILE A 23 15.86 9.62 -0.34
C ILE A 23 15.75 11.10 0.02
N LEU A 24 14.53 11.60 0.24
CA LEU A 24 14.29 12.98 0.66
C LEU A 24 14.91 13.30 2.03
N LYS A 25 14.86 12.36 2.99
CA LYS A 25 15.58 12.52 4.27
C LYS A 25 17.08 12.63 4.05
N LYS A 26 17.68 11.69 3.30
CA LYS A 26 19.12 11.71 3.04
C LYS A 26 19.56 13.03 2.41
N ALA A 27 18.86 13.49 1.37
CA ALA A 27 19.17 14.76 0.71
C ALA A 27 19.03 15.97 1.65
N ALA A 28 18.04 15.96 2.55
CA ALA A 28 17.89 17.00 3.57
C ALA A 28 19.03 16.98 4.61
N ASP A 29 19.45 15.80 5.07
CA ASP A 29 20.57 15.63 5.99
C ASP A 29 21.91 16.07 5.35
N GLU A 30 22.07 15.86 4.03
CA GLU A 30 23.24 16.30 3.25
C GLU A 30 23.23 17.81 2.91
N THR A 31 22.06 18.47 2.93
CA THR A 31 21.90 19.89 2.53
C THR A 31 21.78 20.85 3.71
N PHE A 32 21.21 20.43 4.84
CA PHE A 32 20.82 21.31 5.94
C PHE A 32 21.46 20.93 7.28
N GLU A 33 22.48 21.69 7.67
CA GLU A 33 23.29 21.55 8.90
C GLU A 33 22.49 21.46 10.22
N SER A 34 21.22 21.91 10.23
CA SER A 34 20.29 21.74 11.37
C SER A 34 18.82 21.78 10.94
N ALA A 35 18.42 20.80 10.11
CA ALA A 35 17.01 20.51 9.82
C ALA A 35 16.45 19.40 10.72
N SER A 36 15.22 19.58 11.19
CA SER A 36 14.38 18.50 11.71
C SER A 36 13.53 17.96 10.56
N PHE A 37 13.55 16.64 10.35
CA PHE A 37 12.89 16.00 9.22
C PHE A 37 11.83 14.99 9.69
N LEU A 38 10.61 15.14 9.21
CA LEU A 38 9.49 14.21 9.41
C LEU A 38 9.02 13.69 8.06
N SER A 39 9.01 12.37 7.86
CA SER A 39 8.35 11.74 6.72
C SER A 39 7.01 11.13 7.10
N LEU A 40 5.99 11.43 6.30
CA LEU A 40 4.67 10.84 6.34
C LEU A 40 4.38 10.27 4.94
N PRO A 41 4.89 9.07 4.59
CA PRO A 41 4.52 8.42 3.33
C PRO A 41 3.00 8.29 3.23
N LEU A 42 2.42 8.61 2.08
CA LEU A 42 1.00 8.42 1.79
C LEU A 42 0.80 7.41 0.66
N ALA A 43 -0.46 7.02 0.48
CA ALA A 43 -0.99 6.29 -0.66
C ALA A 43 -2.46 6.72 -0.88
N ASP A 44 -2.99 6.48 -2.07
CA ASP A 44 -4.31 6.93 -2.52
C ASP A 44 -5.44 5.91 -2.31
N GLY A 45 -5.17 4.79 -1.65
CA GLY A 45 -6.03 3.58 -1.63
C GLY A 45 -5.58 2.51 -2.63
N GLY A 46 -4.58 2.80 -3.46
CA GLY A 46 -3.88 1.85 -4.32
C GLY A 46 -2.76 1.07 -3.61
N GLU A 47 -1.83 0.56 -4.42
CA GLU A 47 -0.78 -0.40 -4.06
C GLU A 47 0.13 0.09 -2.90
N GLY A 48 0.10 -0.61 -1.76
CA GLY A 48 0.94 -0.35 -0.59
C GLY A 48 0.32 0.62 0.44
N THR A 49 -0.96 0.94 0.31
CA THR A 49 -1.73 1.68 1.33
C THR A 49 -1.73 0.95 2.67
N LEU A 50 -1.81 -0.38 2.68
CA LEU A 50 -1.77 -1.18 3.90
C LEU A 50 -0.46 -1.03 4.69
N ASP A 51 0.69 -0.91 4.03
CA ASP A 51 1.97 -0.73 4.70
C ASP A 51 2.15 0.70 5.24
N VAL A 52 1.58 1.69 4.55
CA VAL A 52 1.48 3.07 5.03
C VAL A 52 0.62 3.13 6.31
N LEU A 53 -0.57 2.53 6.28
CA LEU A 53 -1.48 2.48 7.42
C LEU A 53 -0.89 1.70 8.60
N HIS A 54 -0.28 0.53 8.35
CA HIS A 54 0.37 -0.25 9.40
C HIS A 54 1.51 0.52 10.08
N ARG A 55 2.31 1.26 9.30
CA ARG A 55 3.38 2.11 9.85
C ARG A 55 2.85 3.29 10.68
N ALA A 56 1.66 3.79 10.37
CA ALA A 56 1.05 4.92 11.07
C ALA A 56 0.19 4.53 12.29
N LEU A 57 -0.44 3.34 12.25
CA LEU A 57 -1.49 2.92 13.19
C LEU A 57 -1.15 1.61 13.95
N GLY A 58 -0.13 0.87 13.53
CA GLY A 58 0.15 -0.47 14.05
C GLY A 58 -0.82 -1.51 13.49
N GLY A 59 -1.37 -2.36 14.36
CA GLY A 59 -2.28 -3.43 13.98
C GLY A 59 -1.60 -4.73 13.50
N VAL A 60 -2.42 -5.66 12.99
CA VAL A 60 -2.01 -7.02 12.59
C VAL A 60 -2.47 -7.31 11.16
N PHE A 61 -1.59 -7.90 10.36
CA PHE A 61 -1.94 -8.40 9.03
C PHE A 61 -2.54 -9.80 9.08
N PHE A 62 -3.65 -9.98 8.37
CA PHE A 62 -4.28 -11.28 8.12
C PHE A 62 -4.23 -11.56 6.62
N SER A 63 -3.76 -12.75 6.23
CA SER A 63 -3.53 -13.11 4.82
C SER A 63 -4.28 -14.37 4.43
N HIS A 64 -5.01 -14.35 3.32
CA HIS A 64 -5.86 -15.43 2.84
C HIS A 64 -5.63 -15.69 1.34
N ASP A 65 -5.95 -16.90 0.88
CA ASP A 65 -5.96 -17.22 -0.55
C ASP A 65 -7.35 -16.88 -1.12
N VAL A 66 -7.39 -15.98 -2.10
CA VAL A 66 -8.65 -15.43 -2.66
C VAL A 66 -8.63 -15.42 -4.18
N THR A 67 -9.81 -15.31 -4.81
CA THR A 67 -9.95 -15.25 -6.27
C THR A 67 -9.42 -13.93 -6.82
N GLY A 68 -8.21 -13.96 -7.39
CA GLY A 68 -7.59 -12.77 -7.98
C GLY A 68 -8.29 -12.28 -9.25
N ALA A 69 -7.94 -11.08 -9.72
CA ALA A 69 -8.61 -10.44 -10.87
C ALA A 69 -8.70 -11.30 -12.13
N CYS A 70 -7.72 -12.16 -12.41
CA CYS A 70 -7.71 -13.07 -13.57
C CYS A 70 -8.23 -14.49 -13.23
N GLY A 71 -9.02 -14.64 -12.17
CA GLY A 71 -9.65 -15.91 -11.75
C GLY A 71 -8.71 -16.90 -11.02
N GLN A 72 -7.40 -16.75 -11.15
CA GLN A 72 -6.42 -17.55 -10.42
C GLN A 72 -6.36 -17.15 -8.93
N PRO A 73 -6.09 -18.09 -7.99
CA PRO A 73 -5.88 -17.74 -6.59
C PRO A 73 -4.68 -16.80 -6.40
N VAL A 74 -4.83 -15.81 -5.52
CA VAL A 74 -3.76 -14.91 -5.06
C VAL A 74 -3.73 -14.84 -3.54
N ARG A 75 -2.55 -14.65 -2.96
CA ARG A 75 -2.41 -14.40 -1.52
C ARG A 75 -2.61 -12.92 -1.24
N ALA A 76 -3.81 -12.56 -0.80
CA ALA A 76 -4.18 -11.21 -0.41
C ALA A 76 -4.05 -11.04 1.12
N ARG A 77 -3.81 -9.82 1.60
CA ARG A 77 -3.92 -9.47 3.03
C ARG A 77 -4.81 -8.25 3.31
N TYR A 78 -5.29 -8.16 4.54
CA TYR A 78 -5.91 -6.97 5.12
C TYR A 78 -5.25 -6.62 6.45
N LEU A 79 -5.42 -5.37 6.90
CA LEU A 79 -4.88 -4.89 8.17
C LEU A 79 -6.02 -4.69 9.18
N SER A 80 -5.92 -5.31 10.36
CA SER A 80 -6.81 -5.04 11.50
C SER A 80 -6.14 -4.11 12.50
N VAL A 81 -6.83 -3.03 12.89
CA VAL A 81 -6.43 -2.08 13.93
C VAL A 81 -7.63 -1.90 14.89
N GLY A 82 -7.67 -2.70 15.95
CA GLY A 82 -8.84 -2.79 16.82
C GLY A 82 -10.08 -3.21 16.01
N ASP A 83 -11.21 -2.53 16.24
CA ASP A 83 -12.49 -2.82 15.57
C ASP A 83 -12.55 -2.30 14.11
N THR A 84 -11.43 -1.84 13.54
CA THR A 84 -11.35 -1.37 12.14
C THR A 84 -10.49 -2.30 11.29
N ALA A 85 -11.04 -2.77 10.18
CA ALA A 85 -10.30 -3.49 9.15
C ALA A 85 -10.10 -2.60 7.90
N TYR A 86 -8.86 -2.52 7.44
CA TYR A 86 -8.48 -1.85 6.20
C TYR A 86 -8.21 -2.90 5.11
N VAL A 87 -9.02 -2.88 4.05
CA VAL A 87 -8.90 -3.76 2.88
C VAL A 87 -8.46 -2.92 1.69
N GLU A 88 -7.32 -3.27 1.09
CA GLU A 88 -6.79 -2.61 -0.11
C GLU A 88 -7.23 -3.38 -1.35
N PHE A 89 -7.90 -2.72 -2.29
CA PHE A 89 -8.43 -3.37 -3.50
C PHE A 89 -7.32 -4.04 -4.34
N ALA A 90 -6.09 -3.49 -4.29
CA ALA A 90 -4.95 -4.00 -5.04
C ALA A 90 -4.45 -5.38 -4.55
N GLU A 91 -4.69 -5.75 -3.30
CA GLU A 91 -4.29 -7.04 -2.70
C GLU A 91 -5.00 -8.25 -3.32
N ALA A 92 -6.14 -8.06 -3.98
CA ALA A 92 -6.84 -9.13 -4.73
C ALA A 92 -7.13 -8.78 -6.21
N ALA A 93 -7.20 -7.49 -6.56
CA ALA A 93 -7.53 -7.05 -7.92
C ALA A 93 -6.64 -5.90 -8.42
N GLY A 94 -5.36 -5.89 -8.02
CA GLY A 94 -4.37 -4.89 -8.41
C GLY A 94 -3.92 -4.96 -9.87
N PHE A 95 -3.54 -3.82 -10.45
CA PHE A 95 -3.04 -3.75 -11.83
C PHE A 95 -1.66 -4.42 -12.00
N SER A 96 -0.95 -4.74 -10.92
CA SER A 96 0.26 -5.57 -10.93
C SER A 96 -0.04 -7.05 -11.24
N MET A 97 -1.27 -7.53 -11.03
CA MET A 97 -1.69 -8.94 -11.22
C MET A 97 -2.07 -9.30 -12.67
N ARG A 98 -1.72 -8.46 -13.65
CA ARG A 98 -2.29 -8.50 -15.01
C ARG A 98 -1.48 -9.40 -15.95
N LEU A 99 -1.90 -10.67 -16.03
CA LEU A 99 -1.28 -11.72 -16.85
C LEU A 99 -1.32 -11.42 -18.37
N PRO A 100 -0.45 -12.07 -19.18
CA PRO A 100 -0.52 -11.97 -20.65
C PRO A 100 -1.91 -12.29 -21.19
N GLY A 101 -2.40 -11.47 -22.12
CA GLY A 101 -3.78 -11.57 -22.62
C GLY A 101 -4.84 -10.88 -21.75
N PHE A 102 -4.43 -10.08 -20.75
CA PHE A 102 -5.34 -9.30 -19.90
C PHE A 102 -6.40 -8.51 -20.70
N ASN A 103 -7.66 -8.67 -20.30
CA ASN A 103 -8.78 -7.85 -20.76
C ASN A 103 -9.68 -7.54 -19.55
N ALA A 104 -9.97 -6.25 -19.30
CA ALA A 104 -10.81 -5.80 -18.19
C ALA A 104 -12.26 -6.31 -18.28
N ALA A 105 -12.76 -6.65 -19.47
CA ALA A 105 -14.07 -7.30 -19.62
C ALA A 105 -14.12 -8.72 -19.03
N ASN A 106 -12.96 -9.34 -18.78
CA ASN A 106 -12.83 -10.71 -18.28
C ASN A 106 -12.33 -10.76 -16.81
N THR A 107 -12.26 -9.62 -16.10
CA THR A 107 -11.76 -9.56 -14.73
C THR A 107 -12.85 -9.62 -13.67
N THR A 108 -12.52 -10.14 -12.48
CA THR A 108 -13.40 -10.21 -11.32
C THR A 108 -12.87 -9.41 -10.12
N SER A 109 -13.78 -8.93 -9.27
CA SER A 109 -13.47 -8.37 -7.94
C SER A 109 -13.81 -9.32 -6.79
N LEU A 110 -14.17 -10.59 -7.09
CA LEU A 110 -14.63 -11.57 -6.10
C LEU A 110 -13.68 -11.74 -4.91
N GLY A 111 -12.36 -11.73 -5.15
CA GLY A 111 -11.37 -11.81 -4.08
C GLY A 111 -11.42 -10.64 -3.09
N VAL A 112 -11.78 -9.44 -3.54
CA VAL A 112 -11.97 -8.28 -2.63
C VAL A 112 -13.19 -8.52 -1.74
N GLY A 113 -14.28 -9.08 -2.29
CA GLY A 113 -15.44 -9.50 -1.51
C GLY A 113 -15.14 -10.62 -0.50
N GLN A 114 -14.29 -11.58 -0.87
CA GLN A 114 -13.79 -12.61 0.05
C GLN A 114 -12.94 -12.01 1.18
N MET A 115 -12.06 -11.05 0.86
CA MET A 115 -11.28 -10.33 1.88
C MET A 115 -12.14 -9.52 2.85
N MET A 116 -13.19 -8.85 2.35
CA MET A 116 -14.18 -8.20 3.22
C MET A 116 -14.93 -9.23 4.08
N GLY A 117 -15.26 -10.41 3.55
CA GLY A 117 -15.91 -11.50 4.28
C GLY A 117 -15.03 -12.25 5.30
N TYR A 118 -13.71 -12.04 5.28
CA TYR A 118 -12.81 -12.47 6.38
C TYR A 118 -12.60 -11.38 7.45
N ALA A 119 -12.99 -10.15 7.15
CA ALA A 119 -12.75 -8.97 7.98
C ALA A 119 -13.99 -8.50 8.78
N ILE A 120 -15.06 -9.30 8.78
CA ILE A 120 -16.36 -9.07 9.42
C ILE A 120 -16.72 -10.30 10.28
#